data_AF-A0A6G1ES23-F1
#
_entry.id   AF-A0A6G1ES23-F1
#
_cell.length_a   1.000
_cell.length_b   1.000
_cell.length_c   1.000
_cell.angle_alpha   90.00
_cell.angle_beta   90.00
_cell.angle_gamma   90.00
#
_symmetry.space_group_name_H-M   'P 1'
#
loop_
_entity.id
_entity.type
_entity.pdbx_description
1 polymer ?
#
loop_
_entity_poly.entity_id
_entity_poly.type
_entity_poly.pdbx_seq_one_letter_code
_entity_poly.pdbx_strand_id
1 'polypeptide(L)'
;MGASLLRLHFHDCFVNESGCDGSVLLDDTPTFTGEKTAAPNNNSLRGFDVIDNIKTQIEGICPQVVSCADILAVAARDSVVAICKGL
;
A
#
# COMPACT_ATOMS: atom_id res chain seq x y z
N MET A 1 -1.55 13.42 -0.95
CA MET A 1 -1.38 12.03 -0.53
C MET A 1 -2.16 11.04 -1.41
N GLY A 2 -3.44 11.27 -1.71
CA GLY A 2 -4.26 10.26 -2.40
C GLY A 2 -3.70 9.72 -3.74
N ALA A 3 -3.11 10.56 -4.60
CA ALA A 3 -2.46 10.08 -5.83
C ALA A 3 -1.30 9.08 -5.54
N SER A 4 -0.59 9.23 -4.42
CA SER A 4 0.47 8.31 -4.02
C SER A 4 -0.07 6.96 -3.58
N LEU A 5 -1.22 6.91 -2.88
CA LEU A 5 -1.85 5.65 -2.48
C LEU A 5 -2.44 4.89 -3.67
N LEU A 6 -3.02 5.60 -4.64
CA LEU A 6 -3.42 5.00 -5.92
C LEU A 6 -2.23 4.37 -6.64
N ARG A 7 -1.11 5.09 -6.73
CA ARG A 7 0.13 4.56 -7.34
C ARG A 7 0.69 3.38 -6.55
N LEU A 8 0.64 3.42 -5.22
CA LEU A 8 1.12 2.34 -4.37
C LEU A 8 0.33 1.05 -4.64
N HIS A 9 -1.00 1.12 -4.71
CA HIS A 9 -1.83 -0.03 -5.09
C HIS A 9 -1.58 -0.50 -6.53
N PHE A 10 -1.35 0.42 -7.47
CA PHE A 10 -0.93 0.02 -8.83
C PHE A 10 0.37 -0.80 -8.79
N HIS A 11 1.38 -0.35 -8.05
CA HIS A 11 2.66 -1.06 -7.95
C HIS A 11 2.54 -2.40 -7.21
N ASP A 12 1.66 -2.54 -6.23
CA ASP A 12 1.31 -3.83 -5.61
C ASP A 12 0.81 -4.81 -6.69
N CYS A 13 -0.22 -4.42 -7.43
CA CYS A 13 -0.88 -5.31 -8.37
C CYS A 13 -0.08 -5.67 -9.64
N PHE A 14 0.92 -4.85 -10.01
CA PHE A 14 1.56 -4.94 -11.32
C PHE A 14 2.86 -5.75 -11.34
N VAL A 15 3.38 -6.16 -10.17
CA VAL A 15 4.60 -6.96 -10.10
C VAL A 15 4.30 -8.42 -10.47
N ASN A 16 4.50 -8.72 -11.75
CA ASN A 16 4.54 -10.04 -12.38
C ASN A 16 3.41 -11.01 -11.97
N GLU A 17 3.64 -11.85 -10.97
CA GLU A 17 2.79 -13.01 -10.60
C GLU A 17 2.16 -12.90 -9.20
N SER A 18 2.58 -11.91 -8.40
CA SER A 18 2.13 -11.70 -7.01
C SER A 18 0.69 -11.18 -6.95
N GLY A 19 0.30 -10.36 -7.93
CA GLY A 19 -0.98 -9.66 -7.92
C GLY A 19 -1.06 -8.67 -6.74
N CYS A 20 -2.27 -8.26 -6.37
CA CYS A 20 -2.48 -7.34 -5.26
C CYS A 20 -2.43 -8.10 -3.92
N ASP A 21 -1.25 -8.45 -3.42
CA ASP A 21 -1.05 -9.28 -2.24
C ASP A 21 -0.39 -8.54 -1.06
N GLY A 22 -0.07 -7.26 -1.22
CA GLY A 22 0.62 -6.45 -0.22
C GLY A 22 2.13 -6.62 -0.20
N SER A 23 2.74 -7.32 -1.17
CA SER A 23 4.19 -7.54 -1.26
C SER A 23 4.98 -6.22 -1.31
N VAL A 24 4.40 -5.18 -1.92
CA VAL A 24 5.03 -3.84 -2.03
C VAL A 24 5.27 -3.19 -0.66
N LEU A 25 4.59 -3.66 0.39
CA LEU A 25 4.70 -3.12 1.74
C LEU A 25 5.87 -3.72 2.54
N LEU A 26 6.46 -4.82 2.07
CA LEU A 26 7.53 -5.50 2.79
C LEU A 26 8.85 -4.73 2.70
N ASP A 27 9.50 -4.58 3.84
CA ASP A 27 10.86 -4.03 3.93
C ASP A 27 11.91 -5.10 3.63
N ASP A 28 13.08 -4.65 3.19
CA ASP A 28 14.25 -5.52 3.03
C ASP A 28 14.65 -6.13 4.38
N THR A 29 15.05 -7.39 4.33
CA THR A 29 15.65 -8.12 5.46
C THR A 29 16.96 -8.76 5.00
N PRO A 30 17.80 -9.29 5.91
CA PRO A 30 19.08 -9.92 5.52
C PRO A 30 18.95 -11.08 4.52
N THR A 31 17.78 -11.71 4.43
CA THR A 31 17.52 -12.88 3.55
C THR A 31 16.45 -12.63 2.49
N PHE A 32 15.89 -11.42 2.41
CA PHE A 32 14.84 -11.07 1.47
C PHE A 32 14.98 -9.62 1.02
N THR A 33 15.03 -9.38 -0.29
CA THR A 33 14.95 -8.04 -0.86
C THR A 33 13.52 -7.78 -1.27
N GLY A 34 12.87 -6.82 -0.62
CA GLY A 34 11.52 -6.40 -0.92
C GLY A 34 11.48 -5.49 -2.13
N GLU A 35 10.28 -5.00 -2.43
CA GLU A 35 10.06 -4.22 -3.65
C GLU A 35 10.35 -2.73 -3.47
N LYS A 36 10.44 -2.24 -2.23
CA LYS A 36 10.64 -0.80 -1.94
C LYS A 36 11.95 -0.26 -2.51
N THR A 37 12.99 -1.10 -2.58
CA THR A 37 14.31 -0.72 -3.11
C THR A 37 14.46 -0.94 -4.61
N ALA A 38 13.44 -1.50 -5.29
CA ALA A 38 13.43 -1.64 -6.74
C ALA A 38 13.53 -0.28 -7.44
N ALA A 39 14.19 -0.23 -8.61
CA ALA A 39 14.42 0.99 -9.36
C ALA A 39 13.18 1.91 -9.56
N PRO A 40 11.97 1.40 -9.89
CA PRO A 40 10.80 2.27 -10.05
C PRO A 40 10.19 2.75 -8.73
N ASN A 41 10.58 2.15 -7.60
CA ASN A 41 9.97 2.34 -6.28
C ASN A 41 10.84 3.17 -5.34
N ASN A 42 12.15 2.95 -5.38
CA ASN A 42 13.12 3.59 -4.49
C ASN A 42 13.13 5.11 -4.68
N ASN A 43 13.01 5.86 -3.58
CA ASN A 43 12.84 7.32 -3.59
C ASN A 43 11.66 7.82 -4.45
N SER A 44 10.65 6.97 -4.68
CA SER A 44 9.55 7.25 -5.60
C SER A 44 8.17 6.92 -5.01
N LEU A 45 7.97 5.70 -4.52
CA LEU A 45 6.74 5.33 -3.80
C LEU A 45 6.68 6.01 -2.44
N ARG A 46 5.46 6.39 -2.02
CA ARG A 46 5.20 7.15 -0.80
C ARG A 46 3.85 6.72 -0.21
N GLY A 47 3.66 6.93 1.09
CA GLY A 47 2.41 6.65 1.80
C GLY A 47 2.41 5.36 2.61
N PHE A 48 3.57 4.71 2.79
CA PHE A 48 3.71 3.52 3.64
C PHE A 48 3.29 3.80 5.10
N ASP A 49 3.68 4.95 5.63
CA ASP A 49 3.31 5.45 6.95
C ASP A 49 1.79 5.61 7.15
N VAL A 50 1.08 5.99 6.08
CA VAL A 50 -0.38 6.09 6.09
C VAL A 50 -1.00 4.69 6.15
N ILE A 51 -0.45 3.71 5.42
CA ILE A 51 -0.92 2.32 5.48
C ILE A 51 -0.67 1.71 6.85
N ASP A 52 0.50 1.95 7.47
CA ASP A 52 0.83 1.50 8.83
C ASP A 52 -0.16 2.06 9.86
N ASN A 53 -0.54 3.34 9.71
CA ASN A 53 -1.49 3.98 10.59
C ASN A 53 -2.90 3.39 10.45
N ILE A 54 -3.36 3.15 9.21
CA ILE A 54 -4.66 2.50 8.95
C ILE A 54 -4.66 1.09 9.54
N LYS A 55 -3.61 0.30 9.29
CA LYS A 55 -3.48 -1.07 9.80
C LYS A 55 -3.51 -1.10 11.32
N THR A 56 -2.76 -0.21 11.98
CA THR A 56 -2.74 -0.08 13.45
C THR A 56 -4.14 0.18 14.01
N GLN A 57 -4.90 1.10 13.40
CA GLN A 57 -6.27 1.38 13.85
C GLN A 57 -7.22 0.20 13.62
N ILE A 58 -7.14 -0.45 12.46
CA ILE A 58 -7.99 -1.59 12.12
C ILE A 58 -7.71 -2.79 13.02
N GLU A 59 -6.45 -3.07 13.34
CA GLU A 59 -6.08 -4.13 14.29
C GLU A 59 -6.61 -3.86 15.71
N GLY A 60 -6.78 -2.59 16.09
CA GLY A 60 -7.44 -2.23 17.35
C GLY A 60 -8.95 -2.50 17.37
N ILE A 61 -9.59 -2.64 16.21
CA ILE A 61 -11.03 -2.88 16.06
C ILE A 61 -11.32 -4.37 15.80
N CYS A 62 -10.60 -4.97 14.85
CA CYS A 62 -10.76 -6.36 14.44
C CYS A 62 -9.38 -7.02 14.23
N PRO A 63 -8.76 -7.55 15.31
CA PRO A 63 -7.41 -8.12 15.26
C PRO A 63 -7.31 -9.29 14.27
N GLN A 64 -6.28 -9.28 13.43
CA GLN A 64 -5.94 -10.33 12.47
C GLN A 64 -7.05 -10.68 11.46
N VAL A 65 -7.97 -9.76 11.18
CA VAL A 65 -9.07 -9.99 10.23
C VAL A 65 -8.79 -9.39 8.86
N VAL A 66 -8.39 -8.12 8.81
CA VAL A 66 -8.29 -7.37 7.55
C VAL A 66 -6.88 -7.48 6.97
N SER A 67 -6.76 -7.91 5.71
CA SER A 67 -5.48 -8.03 5.02
C SER A 67 -4.87 -6.66 4.67
N CYS A 68 -3.54 -6.59 4.55
CA CYS A 68 -2.87 -5.36 4.10
C CYS A 68 -3.16 -5.05 2.62
N ALA A 69 -3.36 -6.09 1.81
CA ALA A 69 -3.78 -5.97 0.41
C ALA A 69 -5.15 -5.27 0.28
N ASP A 70 -6.14 -5.66 1.10
CA ASP A 70 -7.46 -5.02 1.10
C ASP A 70 -7.38 -3.56 1.57
N ILE A 71 -6.51 -3.26 2.54
CA ILE A 71 -6.26 -1.88 2.98
C ILE A 71 -5.73 -1.04 1.81
N LEU A 72 -4.77 -1.54 1.03
CA LEU A 72 -4.27 -0.84 -0.15
C LEU A 72 -5.36 -0.58 -1.18
N ALA A 73 -6.18 -1.60 -1.49
CA ALA A 73 -7.26 -1.49 -2.45
C ALA A 73 -8.31 -0.44 -2.04
N VAL A 74 -8.76 -0.47 -0.78
CA VAL A 74 -9.73 0.49 -0.25
C VAL A 74 -9.13 1.89 -0.13
N ALA A 75 -7.88 2.01 0.33
CA ALA A 75 -7.20 3.30 0.42
C ALA A 75 -7.02 3.96 -0.95
N ALA A 76 -6.72 3.18 -1.99
CA ALA A 76 -6.65 3.67 -3.37
C ALA A 76 -8.02 4.15 -3.86
N ARG A 77 -9.09 3.38 -3.63
CA ARG A 77 -10.47 3.76 -3.96
C ARG A 77 -10.86 5.07 -3.29
N ASP A 78 -10.67 5.16 -1.97
CA ASP A 78 -11.01 6.34 -1.18
C ASP A 78 -10.18 7.56 -1.57
N SER A 79 -8.92 7.36 -1.95
CA SER A 79 -8.06 8.42 -2.47
C SER A 79 -8.57 9.03 -3.77
N VAL A 80 -9.06 8.21 -4.70
CA VAL A 80 -9.69 8.69 -5.94
C VAL A 80 -10.95 9.48 -5.60
N VAL A 81 -11.81 8.94 -4.73
CA VAL A 81 -13.04 9.63 -4.30
C VAL A 81 -12.72 10.99 -3.66
N ALA A 82 -11.74 11.06 -2.77
CA ALA A 82 -11.37 12.28 -2.06
C ALA A 82 -10.85 13.38 -3.01
N ILE A 83 -10.03 13.01 -4.00
CA ILE A 83 -9.43 13.98 -4.93
C ILE A 83 -10.41 14.38 -6.04
N CYS A 84 -11.26 13.47 -6.50
CA CYS A 84 -12.24 13.77 -7.56
C CYS A 84 -13.47 14.53 -7.03
N LYS A 85 -13.76 14.51 -5.73
CA LYS A 85 -14.91 15.22 -5.16
C LYS A 85 -14.70 16.71 -4.89
N GLY A 86 -13.52 17.27 -5.20
CA GLY A 86 -13.31 18.73 -5.22
C GLY A 86 -13.69 19.45 -3.92
N LEU A 87 -13.38 18.85 -2.76
CA LEU A 87 -13.39 19.56 -1.48
C LEU A 87 -12.25 20.58 -1.43
#